data_AF-A0A0C3BDY8-F1
#
_entry.id   AF-A0A0C3BDY8-F1
#
_cell.length_a   1.000
_cell.length_b   1.000
_cell.length_c   1.000
_cell.angle_alpha   90.00
_cell.angle_beta   90.00
_cell.angle_gamma   90.00
#
_symmetry.space_group_name_H-M   'P 1'
#
loop_
_entity.id
_entity.type
_entity.pdbx_description
1 polymer ?
#
loop_
_entity_poly.entity_id
_entity_poly.type
_entity_poly.pdbx_seq_one_letter_code
_entity_poly.pdbx_strand_id
1 'polypeptide(L)'
;MDEKTNPFWVQALYLSALALQSFDTFSFITLSTFPMFHPSKGHLNSYAKFATRAYACLLFPFILLCFLLRSYHIRETDVGFSLGLCFALFHGACIVMYSYCAATVKTGGFRVEPFPVIMGVHTIWTVWAVCGLLWA
;
A
#
# COMPACT_ATOMS: atom_id res chain seq x y z
N MET A 1 22.94 22.06 7.81
CA MET A 1 23.10 21.06 6.74
C MET A 1 21.98 21.34 5.77
N ASP A 2 22.28 21.71 4.53
CA ASP A 2 21.22 21.82 3.52
C ASP A 2 20.61 20.44 3.35
N GLU A 3 19.39 20.29 3.88
CA GLU A 3 18.66 19.03 3.83
C GLU A 3 18.27 18.83 2.37
N LYS A 4 18.97 17.94 1.68
CA LYS A 4 18.60 17.59 0.31
C LYS A 4 17.22 16.93 0.38
N THR A 5 16.24 17.59 -0.26
CA THR A 5 14.84 17.18 -0.15
C THR A 5 14.39 16.47 -1.41
N ASN A 6 13.53 15.46 -1.25
CA ASN A 6 12.97 14.75 -2.40
C ASN A 6 12.27 15.70 -3.37
N PRO A 7 12.39 15.48 -4.69
CA PRO A 7 11.59 16.19 -5.66
C PRO A 7 10.09 15.90 -5.44
N PHE A 8 9.23 16.85 -5.83
CA PHE A 8 7.80 16.79 -5.55
C PHE A 8 7.15 15.48 -6.04
N TRP A 9 7.57 14.96 -7.19
CA TRP A 9 7.03 13.72 -7.74
C TRP A 9 7.35 12.49 -6.87
N VAL A 10 8.49 12.46 -6.16
CA VAL A 10 8.76 11.39 -5.17
C VAL A 10 7.96 11.62 -3.89
N GLN A 11 7.75 12.87 -3.47
CA GLN A 11 6.86 13.14 -2.33
C GLN A 11 5.40 12.77 -2.63
N ALA A 12 4.95 12.96 -3.86
CA ALA A 12 3.62 12.61 -4.34
C ALA A 12 3.36 11.09 -4.28
N LEU A 13 4.38 10.26 -4.46
CA LEU A 13 4.30 8.81 -4.25
C LEU A 13 3.78 8.50 -2.84
N TYR A 14 4.47 8.99 -1.82
CA TYR A 14 4.12 8.72 -0.42
C TYR A 14 2.80 9.37 -0.02
N LEU A 15 2.48 10.56 -0.57
CA LEU A 15 1.18 11.20 -0.38
C LEU A 15 0.04 10.35 -0.96
N SER A 16 0.22 9.81 -2.17
CA SER A 16 -0.80 8.97 -2.81
C SER A 16 -1.07 7.68 -2.02
N ALA A 17 0.00 7.06 -1.51
CA ALA A 17 -0.10 5.88 -0.66
C ALA A 17 -0.82 6.20 0.66
N LEU A 18 -0.48 7.32 1.31
CA LEU A 18 -1.16 7.75 2.53
C LEU A 18 -2.64 8.04 2.28
N ALA A 19 -2.97 8.74 1.20
CA ALA A 19 -4.35 9.06 0.87
C ALA A 19 -5.20 7.79 0.68
N LEU A 20 -4.71 6.82 -0.10
CA LEU A 20 -5.41 5.56 -0.32
C LEU A 20 -5.53 4.75 0.99
N GLN A 21 -4.42 4.58 1.72
CA GLN A 21 -4.43 3.80 2.96
C GLN A 21 -5.29 4.44 4.06
N SER A 22 -5.34 5.77 4.12
CA SER A 22 -6.22 6.51 5.04
C SER A 22 -7.68 6.29 4.67
N PHE A 23 -8.01 6.39 3.38
CA PHE A 23 -9.36 6.13 2.90
C PHE A 23 -9.80 4.69 3.16
N ASP A 24 -8.93 3.71 2.90
CA ASP A 24 -9.21 2.30 3.18
C ASP A 24 -9.42 2.07 4.67
N THR A 25 -8.51 2.58 5.52
CA THR A 25 -8.61 2.43 6.98
C THR A 25 -9.88 3.10 7.52
N PHE A 26 -10.18 4.32 7.09
CA PHE A 26 -11.39 5.04 7.46
C PHE A 26 -12.65 4.30 7.00
N SER A 27 -12.69 3.89 5.74
CA SER A 27 -13.81 3.13 5.16
C SER A 27 -14.05 1.83 5.93
N PHE A 28 -12.97 1.16 6.30
CA PHE A 28 -13.03 -0.11 6.99
C PHE A 28 -13.51 0.02 8.45
N ILE A 29 -13.18 1.12 9.14
CA ILE A 29 -13.63 1.41 10.51
C ILE A 29 -15.07 1.95 10.53
N THR A 30 -15.40 2.85 9.61
CA THR A 30 -16.64 3.64 9.67
C THR A 30 -17.74 3.08 8.79
N LEU A 31 -17.45 2.77 7.53
CA LEU A 31 -18.47 2.38 6.54
C LEU A 31 -19.02 0.97 6.79
N SER A 32 -18.31 0.11 7.53
CA SER A 32 -18.87 -1.17 7.99
C SER A 32 -20.09 -1.01 8.91
N THR A 33 -20.30 0.19 9.45
CA THR A 33 -21.35 0.53 10.41
C THR A 33 -22.49 1.35 9.78
N PHE A 34 -22.30 1.86 8.55
CA PHE A 34 -23.30 2.68 7.87
C PHE A 34 -24.29 1.82 7.07
N PRO A 35 -25.61 1.97 7.28
CA PRO A 35 -26.63 1.12 6.66
C PRO A 35 -26.72 1.24 5.12
N MET A 36 -26.16 2.29 4.52
CA MET A 36 -26.12 2.50 3.07
C MET A 36 -24.97 1.74 2.38
N PHE A 37 -23.93 1.35 3.12
CA PHE A 37 -22.82 0.56 2.61
C PHE A 37 -23.04 -0.89 3.01
N HIS A 38 -23.66 -1.65 2.11
CA HIS A 38 -23.84 -3.08 2.36
C HIS A 38 -22.48 -3.77 2.49
N PRO A 39 -22.26 -4.58 3.53
CA PRO A 39 -21.07 -5.42 3.62
C PRO A 39 -20.94 -6.22 2.33
N SER A 40 -19.72 -6.35 1.81
CA SER A 40 -19.44 -7.23 0.68
C SER A 40 -20.14 -8.58 0.91
N LYS A 41 -20.96 -9.00 -0.06
CA LYS A 41 -21.64 -10.31 -0.04
C LYS A 41 -20.65 -11.48 -0.18
N GLY A 42 -19.35 -11.22 -0.23
CA GLY A 42 -18.31 -12.22 -0.28
C GLY A 42 -18.32 -13.12 0.97
N HIS A 43 -18.21 -14.43 0.74
CA HIS A 43 -18.17 -15.46 1.78
C HIS A 43 -16.81 -15.48 2.52
N LEU A 44 -16.30 -14.33 2.96
CA LEU A 44 -15.12 -14.29 3.81
C LEU A 44 -15.47 -14.87 5.19
N ASN A 45 -14.75 -15.91 5.60
CA ASN A 45 -14.88 -16.46 6.94
C ASN A 45 -14.41 -15.43 8.00
N SER A 46 -14.80 -15.61 9.26
CA SER A 46 -14.51 -14.67 10.34
C SER A 46 -13.00 -14.41 10.54
N TYR A 47 -12.17 -15.43 10.30
CA TYR A 47 -10.72 -15.31 10.38
C TYR A 47 -10.16 -14.43 9.26
N ALA A 48 -10.60 -14.63 8.02
CA ALA A 48 -10.19 -13.81 6.88
C ALA A 48 -10.59 -12.34 7.08
N LYS A 49 -11.80 -12.10 7.62
CA LYS A 49 -12.22 -10.75 8.01
C LYS A 49 -11.25 -10.16 9.03
N PHE A 50 -10.98 -10.86 10.13
CA PHE A 50 -10.03 -10.42 11.17
C PHE A 50 -8.64 -10.11 10.59
N ALA A 51 -8.08 -11.02 9.78
CA ALA A 51 -6.78 -10.88 9.16
C ALA A 51 -6.70 -9.64 8.25
N THR A 52 -7.73 -9.39 7.43
CA THR A 52 -7.82 -8.18 6.61
C THR A 52 -7.89 -6.91 7.46
N ARG A 53 -8.64 -6.93 8.58
CA ARG A 53 -8.71 -5.77 9.50
C ARG A 53 -7.34 -5.49 10.10
N ALA A 54 -6.70 -6.53 10.63
CA ALA A 54 -5.40 -6.44 11.26
C ALA A 54 -4.36 -5.92 10.26
N TYR A 55 -4.36 -6.44 9.04
CA TYR A 55 -3.49 -5.97 7.97
C TYR A 55 -3.68 -4.49 7.65
N ALA A 56 -4.92 -4.01 7.47
CA ALA A 56 -5.19 -2.60 7.20
C ALA A 56 -4.68 -1.68 8.33
N CYS A 57 -4.92 -2.07 9.58
CA CYS A 57 -4.45 -1.33 10.76
C CYS A 57 -2.93 -1.35 10.93
N LEU A 58 -2.25 -2.44 10.55
CA LEU A 58 -0.81 -2.57 10.65
C LEU A 58 -0.07 -1.90 9.48
N LEU A 59 -0.70 -1.80 8.31
CA LEU A 59 -0.14 -1.14 7.14
C LEU A 59 -0.16 0.38 7.27
N PHE A 60 -1.20 0.95 7.89
CA PHE A 60 -1.33 2.40 8.03
C PHE A 60 -0.11 3.07 8.71
N PRO A 61 0.40 2.59 9.86
CA PRO A 61 1.61 3.14 10.48
C PRO A 61 2.84 3.15 9.55
N PHE A 62 3.04 2.09 8.76
CA PHE A 62 4.15 2.03 7.81
C PHE A 62 4.02 3.10 6.73
N ILE A 63 2.83 3.25 6.14
CA ILE A 63 2.58 4.26 5.11
C ILE A 63 2.65 5.69 5.68
N LEU A 64 2.14 5.90 6.90
CA LEU A 64 2.27 7.17 7.60
C LEU A 64 3.74 7.52 7.84
N LEU A 65 4.56 6.55 8.25
CA LEU A 65 6.00 6.75 8.41
C LEU A 65 6.66 7.16 7.09
N CYS A 66 6.29 6.50 5.98
CA CYS A 66 6.76 6.86 4.64
C CYS A 66 6.42 8.31 4.28
N PHE A 67 5.19 8.74 4.60
CA PHE A 67 4.77 10.11 4.39
C PHE A 67 5.50 11.10 5.30
N LEU A 68 5.68 10.82 6.58
CA LEU A 68 6.36 11.71 7.52
C LEU A 68 7.83 11.93 7.14
N LEU A 69 8.48 10.88 6.64
CA LEU A 69 9.88 10.91 6.23
C LEU A 69 10.06 11.24 4.73
N ARG A 70 9.00 11.65 4.02
CA ARG A 70 9.05 11.93 2.59
C ARG A 70 10.04 13.03 2.19
N SER A 71 10.42 13.91 3.11
CA SER A 71 11.37 14.98 2.84
C SER A 71 12.78 14.46 2.60
N TYR A 72 13.18 13.36 3.24
CA TYR A 72 14.51 12.77 3.12
C TYR A 72 14.78 12.28 1.69
N HIS A 73 15.82 12.82 1.02
CA HIS A 73 16.13 12.46 -0.36
C HIS A 73 16.33 10.95 -0.53
N ILE A 74 15.59 10.35 -1.45
CA ILE A 74 15.51 8.89 -1.65
C ILE A 74 16.84 8.29 -2.12
N ARG A 75 17.75 9.09 -2.69
CA ARG A 75 19.08 8.64 -3.16
C ARG A 75 20.26 9.18 -2.37
N GLU A 76 20.08 10.31 -1.70
CA GLU A 76 21.21 11.04 -1.11
C GLU A 76 21.21 10.96 0.41
N THR A 77 20.20 10.34 1.00
CA THR A 77 20.12 10.10 2.44
C THR A 77 19.90 8.62 2.71
N ASP A 78 20.55 8.08 3.73
CA ASP A 78 20.38 6.68 4.14
C ASP A 78 18.95 6.37 4.57
N VAL A 79 18.30 7.34 5.22
CA VAL A 79 16.89 7.26 5.64
C VAL A 79 15.99 7.18 4.42
N GLY A 80 16.12 8.12 3.48
CA GLY A 80 15.32 8.16 2.27
C GLY A 80 15.52 6.92 1.39
N PHE A 81 16.76 6.45 1.25
CA PHE A 81 17.07 5.23 0.50
C PHE A 81 16.45 3.99 1.13
N SER A 82 16.65 3.79 2.43
CA SER A 82 16.08 2.65 3.15
C SER A 82 14.56 2.65 3.09
N LEU A 83 13.95 3.83 3.23
CA LEU A 83 12.50 4.00 3.16
C LEU A 83 11.96 3.70 1.77
N GLY A 84 12.57 4.28 0.72
CA GLY A 84 12.20 4.04 -0.67
C GLY A 84 12.35 2.58 -1.08
N LEU A 85 13.43 1.92 -0.65
CA LEU A 85 13.67 0.51 -0.92
C LEU A 85 12.66 -0.39 -0.21
N CYS A 86 12.40 -0.16 1.09
CA CYS A 86 11.38 -0.89 1.83
C CYS A 86 9.99 -0.73 1.18
N PHE A 87 9.64 0.48 0.76
CA PHE A 87 8.38 0.76 0.08
C PHE A 87 8.28 0.01 -1.27
N ALA A 88 9.34 0.04 -2.08
CA ALA A 88 9.41 -0.69 -3.35
C ALA A 88 9.29 -2.20 -3.14
N LEU A 89 10.05 -2.76 -2.20
CA LEU A 89 10.05 -4.19 -1.88
C LEU A 89 8.70 -4.64 -1.34
N PHE A 90 8.07 -3.85 -0.47
CA PHE A 90 6.76 -4.17 0.08
C PHE A 90 5.71 -4.29 -1.03
N HIS A 91 5.58 -3.29 -1.88
CA HIS A 91 4.59 -3.33 -2.96
C HIS A 91 4.94 -4.36 -4.05
N GLY A 92 6.24 -4.57 -4.34
CA GLY A 92 6.69 -5.66 -5.20
C GLY A 92 6.30 -7.04 -4.65
N ALA A 93 6.46 -7.25 -3.34
CA ALA A 93 6.04 -8.47 -2.68
C ALA A 93 4.51 -8.66 -2.73
N CYS A 94 3.72 -7.59 -2.58
CA CYS A 94 2.26 -7.66 -2.75
C CYS A 94 1.87 -8.19 -4.14
N ILE A 95 2.52 -7.72 -5.21
CA ILE A 95 2.28 -8.17 -6.60
C ILE A 95 2.52 -9.68 -6.71
N VAL A 96 3.66 -10.16 -6.19
CA VAL A 96 4.02 -11.58 -6.23
C VAL A 96 3.01 -12.41 -5.44
N MET A 97 2.70 -11.99 -4.21
CA MET A 97 1.77 -12.70 -3.33
C MET A 97 0.36 -12.77 -3.93
N TYR A 98 -0.17 -11.67 -4.43
CA TYR A 98 -1.49 -11.64 -5.05
C TYR A 98 -1.55 -12.46 -6.33
N SER A 99 -0.50 -12.44 -7.15
CA SER A 99 -0.40 -13.27 -8.36
C SER A 99 -0.36 -14.77 -8.01
N TYR A 100 0.45 -15.13 -7.02
CA TYR A 100 0.53 -16.50 -6.51
C TYR A 100 -0.81 -16.97 -5.97
N CYS A 101 -1.47 -16.16 -5.12
CA CYS A 101 -2.79 -16.46 -4.59
C CYS A 101 -3.83 -16.62 -5.70
N ALA A 102 -3.83 -15.76 -6.71
CA ALA A 102 -4.76 -15.87 -7.84
C ALA A 102 -4.52 -17.14 -8.67
N ALA A 103 -3.27 -17.56 -8.85
CA ALA A 103 -2.93 -18.74 -9.64
C ALA A 103 -3.19 -20.06 -8.89
N THR A 104 -2.95 -20.09 -7.57
CA THR A 104 -3.01 -21.31 -6.76
C THR A 104 -4.35 -21.51 -6.05
N VAL A 105 -5.00 -20.43 -5.61
CA VAL A 105 -6.26 -20.50 -4.88
C VAL A 105 -7.42 -20.45 -5.88
N LYS A 106 -7.60 -21.54 -6.65
CA LYS A 106 -8.71 -21.71 -7.60
C LYS A 106 -10.11 -21.69 -6.94
N THR A 107 -10.18 -21.88 -5.63
CA THR A 107 -11.44 -21.94 -4.86
C THR A 107 -11.64 -20.65 -4.07
N GLY A 108 -12.30 -19.65 -4.66
CA GLY A 108 -13.15 -18.57 -4.07
C GLY A 108 -12.86 -17.90 -2.72
N GLY A 109 -11.82 -18.25 -1.96
CA GLY A 109 -11.65 -17.91 -0.55
C GLY A 109 -10.72 -16.71 -0.30
N PHE A 110 -9.82 -16.40 -1.24
CA PHE A 110 -8.84 -15.32 -1.12
C PHE A 110 -8.65 -14.55 -2.44
N ARG A 111 -9.74 -14.31 -3.18
CA ARG A 111 -9.69 -13.47 -4.38
C ARG A 111 -9.86 -12.01 -3.97
N VAL A 112 -8.77 -11.25 -4.10
CA VAL A 112 -8.74 -9.80 -3.86
C VAL A 112 -9.42 -9.12 -5.05
N GLU A 113 -10.52 -8.42 -4.81
CA GLU A 113 -11.30 -7.75 -5.86
C GLU A 113 -11.48 -6.26 -5.54
N PRO A 114 -11.36 -5.34 -6.52
CA PRO A 114 -11.08 -5.58 -7.94
C PRO A 114 -9.60 -5.92 -8.22
N PHE A 115 -9.31 -7.16 -8.65
CA PHE A 115 -7.94 -7.67 -8.78
C PHE A 115 -7.04 -6.83 -9.70
N PRO A 116 -7.48 -6.44 -10.92
CA PRO A 116 -6.64 -5.67 -11.83
C PRO A 116 -6.28 -4.28 -11.28
N VAL A 117 -7.21 -3.65 -10.57
CA VAL A 117 -6.99 -2.32 -9.97
C VAL A 117 -5.96 -2.41 -8.86
N ILE A 118 -6.10 -3.40 -7.96
CA ILE A 118 -5.21 -3.58 -6.82
C ILE A 118 -3.79 -3.93 -7.29
N MET A 119 -3.68 -4.82 -8.28
CA MET A 119 -2.41 -5.13 -8.93
C MET A 119 -1.79 -3.92 -9.61
N GLY A 120 -2.61 -3.13 -10.32
CA GLY A 120 -2.18 -1.90 -10.99
C GLY A 120 -1.59 -0.88 -10.02
N VAL A 121 -2.28 -0.62 -8.90
CA VAL A 121 -1.82 0.31 -7.86
C VAL A 121 -0.46 -0.11 -7.29
N HIS A 122 -0.31 -1.37 -6.88
CA HIS A 122 0.96 -1.87 -6.36
C HIS A 122 2.08 -1.83 -7.40
N THR A 123 1.76 -2.14 -8.67
CA THR A 123 2.73 -2.06 -9.77
C THR A 123 3.20 -0.63 -9.98
N ILE A 124 2.28 0.34 -10.04
CA ILE A 124 2.60 1.76 -10.18
C ILE A 124 3.49 2.22 -9.04
N TRP A 125 3.13 1.93 -7.79
CA TRP A 125 3.93 2.34 -6.64
C TRP A 125 5.31 1.69 -6.58
N THR A 126 5.42 0.41 -6.94
CA THR A 126 6.71 -0.30 -7.02
C THR A 126 7.61 0.35 -8.07
N VAL A 127 7.08 0.53 -9.29
CA VAL A 127 7.83 1.13 -10.40
C VAL A 127 8.21 2.56 -10.06
N TRP A 128 7.29 3.37 -9.53
CA TRP A 128 7.54 4.74 -9.13
C TRP A 128 8.65 4.84 -8.08
N ALA A 129 8.63 4.00 -7.04
CA ALA A 129 9.67 3.96 -6.03
C ALA A 129 11.04 3.58 -6.61
N VAL A 130 11.08 2.57 -7.49
CA VAL A 130 12.30 2.16 -8.21
C VAL A 130 12.81 3.29 -9.10
N CYS A 131 11.94 3.98 -9.83
CA CYS A 131 12.31 5.16 -10.60
C CYS A 131 12.93 6.24 -9.69
N GLY A 132 12.37 6.45 -8.50
CA GLY A 132 12.92 7.36 -7.49
C GLY A 132 14.34 6.96 -7.08
N LEU A 133 14.55 5.69 -6.74
CA LEU A 133 15.85 5.17 -6.34
C LEU A 133 16.92 5.26 -7.45
N LEU A 134 16.50 5.18 -8.72
CA LEU A 134 17.43 5.20 -9.87
C LEU A 134 17.69 6.60 -10.43
N TRP A 135 16.68 7.48 -10.42
CA TRP A 135 16.69 8.72 -11.21
C TRP A 135 16.27 9.98 -10.47
N ALA A 136 15.88 9.92 -9.20
CA ALA A 136 15.59 11.14 -8.42
C ALA A 136 16.83 11.99 -8.16
#